data_AF-A0A2A5AAS6-F1
#
_entry.id   AF-A0A2A5AAS6-F1
#
_cell.length_a   1.000
_cell.length_b   1.000
_cell.length_c   1.000
_cell.angle_alpha   90.00
_cell.angle_beta   90.00
_cell.angle_gamma   90.00
#
_symmetry.space_group_name_H-M   'P 1'
#
loop_
_entity.id
_entity.type
_entity.pdbx_description
1 polymer ?
#
loop_
_entity_poly.entity_id
_entity_poly.type
_entity_poly.pdbx_seq_one_letter_code
_entity_poly.pdbx_strand_id
1 'polypeptide(L)'
;MLSTVQNKNTLLKVMSKSVEASLDALFLLSKEKNSFSFLRKIIDEYDEKLEAQELAEDEKWLEENLDDIEKEEAFSDEEVMKDIFNNNIKSIRVKLKISQSELAKRLNKTSAEISRWESGAVTPTLKNYRLISEALECSLESLLD
;
A
#
# COMPACT_ATOMS: atom_id res chain seq x y z
N MET A 1 -2.33 25.47 8.44
CA MET A 1 -1.68 25.11 9.72
C MET A 1 -1.25 23.64 9.72
N LEU A 2 -2.10 22.70 9.32
CA LEU A 2 -1.77 21.26 9.17
C LEU A 2 -0.51 21.00 8.31
N SER A 3 -0.39 21.62 7.13
CA SER A 3 0.76 21.43 6.24
C SER A 3 2.10 21.93 6.81
N THR A 4 2.08 22.92 7.71
CA THR A 4 3.28 23.46 8.35
C THR A 4 3.73 22.60 9.53
N VAL A 5 2.78 21.99 10.25
CA VAL A 5 3.04 21.07 11.37
C VAL A 5 3.56 19.72 10.86
N GLN A 6 2.92 19.13 9.84
CA GLN A 6 3.38 17.88 9.22
C GLN A 6 4.81 18.00 8.64
N ASN A 7 5.14 19.15 8.05
CA ASN A 7 6.48 19.39 7.49
C ASN A 7 7.55 19.54 8.60
N LYS A 8 7.18 20.13 9.75
CA LYS A 8 8.04 20.22 10.94
C LYS A 8 8.30 18.84 11.56
N ASN A 9 7.28 17.99 11.70
CA ASN A 9 7.42 16.64 12.24
C ASN A 9 8.27 15.75 11.31
N THR A 10 8.08 15.87 9.99
CA THR A 10 8.90 15.18 9.00
C THR A 10 10.38 15.55 9.12
N LEU A 11 10.69 16.85 9.26
CA LEU A 11 12.07 17.32 9.43
C LEU A 11 12.70 16.80 10.73
N LEU A 12 11.96 16.80 11.83
CA LEU A 12 12.42 16.27 13.13
C LEU A 12 12.72 14.77 13.05
N LYS A 13 11.88 13.99 12.36
CA LYS A 13 12.06 12.54 12.17
C LYS A 13 13.31 12.22 11.34
N VAL A 14 13.58 12.99 10.29
CA VAL A 14 14.79 12.87 9.47
C VAL A 14 16.05 13.22 10.29
N MET A 15 15.98 14.27 11.11
CA MET A 15 17.09 14.66 11.97
C MET A 15 17.35 13.61 13.08
N SER A 16 16.31 13.03 13.69
CA SER A 16 16.43 11.96 14.70
C SER A 16 17.17 10.75 14.12
N LYS A 17 16.72 10.23 12.96
CA LYS A 17 17.38 9.11 12.25
C LYS A 17 18.83 9.38 11.90
N SER A 18 19.15 10.62 11.51
CA SER A 18 20.53 11.01 11.20
C SER A 18 21.43 10.99 12.44
N VAL A 19 20.89 11.36 13.61
CA VAL A 19 21.60 11.34 14.88
C VAL A 19 21.80 9.89 15.36
N GLU A 20 20.77 9.04 15.23
CA GLU A 20 20.84 7.62 15.58
C GLU A 20 21.92 6.90 14.77
N ALA A 21 21.92 7.05 13.44
CA ALA A 21 22.94 6.48 12.57
C ALA A 21 24.36 6.97 12.90
N SER A 22 24.50 8.24 13.29
CA SER A 22 25.78 8.81 13.72
C SER A 22 26.26 8.20 15.04
N LEU A 23 25.34 7.96 15.99
CA LEU A 23 25.66 7.31 17.26
C LEU A 23 26.02 5.84 17.10
N ASP A 24 25.32 5.10 16.23
CA ASP A 24 25.66 3.72 15.91
C ASP A 24 27.06 3.61 15.28
N ALA A 25 27.41 4.53 14.38
CA ALA A 25 28.75 4.60 13.79
C ALA A 25 29.83 4.91 14.85
N LEU A 26 29.58 5.85 15.76
CA LEU A 26 30.49 6.16 16.86
C LEU A 26 30.65 4.98 17.82
N PHE A 27 29.58 4.24 18.08
CA PHE A 27 29.60 3.05 18.92
C PHE A 27 30.46 1.95 18.33
N LEU A 28 30.34 1.70 17.02
CA LEU A 28 31.17 0.74 16.28
C LEU A 28 32.67 1.08 16.33
N LEU A 29 32.99 2.38 16.34
CA LEU A 29 34.36 2.88 16.42
C LEU A 29 34.91 2.93 17.86
N SER A 30 34.03 3.06 18.86
CA SER A 30 34.43 3.10 20.27
C SER A 30 34.63 1.69 20.83
N LYS A 31 35.74 1.46 21.54
CA LYS A 31 35.99 0.18 22.25
C LYS A 31 35.18 0.04 23.55
N GLU A 32 34.41 1.06 23.93
CA GLU A 32 33.64 1.12 25.17
C GLU A 32 32.14 1.24 24.88
N LYS A 33 31.46 0.10 24.90
CA LYS A 33 30.02 -0.07 24.65
C LYS A 33 29.08 0.75 25.58
N ASN A 34 29.61 1.53 26.52
CA ASN A 34 28.80 2.24 27.51
C ASN A 34 28.82 3.76 27.35
N SER A 35 29.71 4.32 26.52
CA SER A 35 29.95 5.77 26.50
C SER A 35 28.79 6.60 25.94
N PHE A 36 27.80 5.96 25.29
CA PHE A 36 26.67 6.65 24.66
C PHE A 36 25.29 6.05 24.99
N SER A 37 25.21 5.12 25.94
CA SER A 37 23.94 4.47 26.34
C SER A 37 22.89 5.47 26.85
N PHE A 38 23.35 6.54 27.51
CA PHE A 38 22.51 7.65 27.96
C PHE A 38 21.86 8.41 26.78
N LEU A 39 22.61 8.64 25.70
CA LEU A 39 22.08 9.34 24.52
C LEU A 39 21.07 8.48 23.76
N ARG A 40 21.31 7.17 23.67
CA ARG A 40 20.35 6.23 23.07
C ARG A 40 19.01 6.26 23.80
N LYS A 41 19.04 6.20 25.13
CA LYS A 41 17.84 6.27 25.95
C LYS A 41 17.03 7.56 25.73
N ILE A 42 17.71 8.70 25.54
CA ILE A 42 17.05 9.99 25.27
C ILE A 42 16.41 9.99 23.87
N ILE A 43 17.07 9.38 22.89
CA ILE A 43 16.54 9.26 21.52
C ILE A 43 15.33 8.34 21.51
N ASP A 44 15.44 7.17 22.13
CA ASP A 44 14.33 6.22 22.25
C ASP A 44 13.11 6.88 22.94
N GLU A 45 13.32 7.60 24.05
CA GLU A 45 12.25 8.32 24.76
C GLU A 45 11.64 9.47 23.93
N TYR A 46 12.42 10.10 23.05
CA TYR A 46 11.95 11.15 22.16
C TYR A 46 11.15 10.58 20.99
N ASP A 47 11.62 9.51 20.36
CA ASP A 47 10.94 8.83 19.27
C ASP A 47 9.60 8.25 19.75
N GLU A 48 9.56 7.62 20.93
CA GLU A 48 8.31 7.14 21.55
C GLU A 48 7.31 8.29 21.78
N LYS A 49 7.77 9.45 22.26
CA LYS A 49 6.90 10.63 22.47
C LYS A 49 6.41 11.23 21.17
N LEU A 50 7.25 11.23 20.13
CA LEU A 50 6.88 11.73 18.81
C LEU A 50 5.84 10.81 18.15
N GLU A 51 6.02 9.49 18.25
CA GLU A 51 5.05 8.50 17.78
C GLU A 51 3.71 8.62 18.51
N ALA A 52 3.73 8.77 19.84
CA ALA A 52 2.51 8.98 20.62
C ALA A 52 1.77 10.29 20.26
N GLN A 53 2.50 11.33 19.84
CA GLN A 53 1.92 12.57 19.34
C GLN A 53 1.32 12.41 17.94
N GLU A 54 2.00 11.72 17.03
CA GLU A 54 1.48 11.39 15.69
C GLU A 54 0.19 10.57 15.81
N LEU A 55 0.19 9.52 16.65
CA LEU A 55 -0.99 8.69 16.93
C LEU A 55 -2.17 9.47 17.52
N ALA A 56 -1.91 10.36 18.48
CA ALA A 56 -2.97 11.18 19.09
C ALA A 56 -3.56 12.22 18.12
N GLU A 57 -2.76 12.75 17.20
CA GLU A 57 -3.23 13.65 16.14
C GLU A 57 -4.07 12.90 15.10
N ASP A 58 -3.65 11.70 14.73
CA ASP A 58 -4.38 10.83 13.79
C ASP A 58 -5.69 10.31 14.40
N GLU A 59 -5.69 9.84 15.65
CA GLU A 59 -6.90 9.42 16.38
C GLU A 59 -7.91 10.56 16.48
N LYS A 60 -7.44 11.77 16.83
CA LYS A 60 -8.29 12.95 16.91
C LYS A 60 -8.88 13.34 15.55
N TRP A 61 -8.10 13.24 14.47
CA TRP A 61 -8.61 13.49 13.13
C TRP A 61 -9.68 12.45 12.73
N LEU A 62 -9.47 11.18 13.07
CA LEU A 62 -10.44 10.12 12.85
C LEU A 62 -11.73 10.37 13.63
N GLU A 63 -11.66 10.71 14.91
CA GLU A 63 -12.84 11.02 15.74
C GLU A 63 -13.61 12.24 15.21
N GLU A 64 -12.91 13.29 14.77
CA GLU A 64 -13.53 14.52 14.26
C GLU A 64 -14.15 14.35 12.86
N ASN A 65 -13.75 13.33 12.10
CA ASN A 65 -14.22 13.08 10.73
C ASN A 65 -14.94 11.72 10.59
N LEU A 66 -15.19 11.02 11.70
CA LEU A 66 -15.79 9.67 11.70
C LEU A 66 -17.16 9.66 11.00
N ASP A 67 -17.98 10.69 11.25
CA ASP A 67 -19.30 10.86 10.65
C ASP A 67 -19.27 11.07 9.12
N ASP A 68 -18.15 11.56 8.58
CA ASP A 68 -17.95 11.79 7.14
C ASP A 68 -17.24 10.60 6.47
N ILE A 69 -16.36 9.91 7.20
CA ILE A 69 -15.72 8.65 6.76
C ILE A 69 -16.74 7.51 6.70
N GLU A 70 -17.66 7.40 7.67
CA GLU A 70 -18.76 6.43 7.61
C GLU A 70 -19.73 6.66 6.44
N LYS A 71 -19.68 7.86 5.82
CA LYS A 71 -20.46 8.19 4.61
C LYS A 71 -19.69 8.02 3.29
N GLU A 72 -18.38 7.78 3.30
CA GLU A 72 -17.70 7.24 2.13
C GLU A 72 -18.09 5.77 1.99
N GLU A 73 -19.21 5.59 1.28
CA GLU A 73 -19.87 4.35 0.85
C GLU A 73 -19.15 3.08 1.28
N ALA A 74 -19.74 2.36 2.23
CA ALA A 74 -19.45 0.95 2.44
C ALA A 74 -19.58 0.23 1.08
N PHE A 75 -18.46 0.03 0.41
CA PHE A 75 -18.38 -0.75 -0.82
C PHE A 75 -18.98 -2.12 -0.50
N SER A 76 -20.02 -2.51 -1.22
CA SER A 76 -20.60 -3.84 -1.01
C SER A 76 -19.55 -4.92 -1.23
N ASP A 77 -19.65 -6.05 -0.51
CA ASP A 77 -18.73 -7.19 -0.68
C ASP A 77 -18.61 -7.61 -2.17
N GLU A 78 -19.68 -7.46 -2.94
CA GLU A 78 -19.72 -7.75 -4.37
C GLU A 78 -18.87 -6.78 -5.20
N GLU A 79 -18.82 -5.50 -4.81
CA GLU A 79 -18.07 -4.46 -5.50
C GLU A 79 -16.58 -4.53 -5.19
N VAL A 80 -16.23 -4.83 -3.93
CA VAL A 80 -14.85 -5.15 -3.53
C VAL A 80 -14.34 -6.37 -4.29
N MET A 81 -15.14 -7.44 -4.34
CA MET A 81 -14.80 -8.67 -5.05
C MET A 81 -14.58 -8.43 -6.55
N LYS A 82 -15.40 -7.58 -7.16
CA LYS A 82 -15.25 -7.22 -8.57
C LYS A 82 -13.96 -6.45 -8.83
N ASP A 83 -13.58 -5.53 -7.96
CA ASP A 83 -12.34 -4.75 -8.09
C ASP A 83 -11.09 -5.60 -7.90
N ILE A 84 -11.08 -6.52 -6.92
CA ILE A 84 -10.01 -7.51 -6.75
C ILE A 84 -9.82 -8.29 -8.06
N PHE A 85 -10.92 -8.79 -8.62
CA PHE A 85 -10.87 -9.57 -9.85
C PHE A 85 -10.28 -8.81 -11.05
N ASN A 86 -10.75 -7.58 -11.29
CA ASN A 86 -10.28 -6.76 -12.41
C ASN A 86 -8.79 -6.43 -12.29
N ASN A 87 -8.34 -6.12 -11.08
CA ASN A 87 -6.94 -5.82 -10.78
C ASN A 87 -6.04 -7.06 -10.95
N ASN A 88 -6.54 -8.24 -10.61
CA ASN A 88 -5.79 -9.49 -10.74
C ASN A 88 -5.55 -9.89 -12.20
N ILE A 89 -6.51 -9.69 -13.10
CA ILE A 89 -6.31 -9.90 -14.55
C ILE A 89 -5.08 -9.11 -15.02
N LYS A 90 -5.06 -7.81 -14.73
CA LYS A 90 -3.97 -6.92 -15.14
C LYS A 90 -2.65 -7.33 -14.50
N SER A 91 -2.65 -7.63 -13.21
CA SER A 91 -1.46 -7.98 -12.45
C SER A 91 -0.80 -9.26 -12.97
N ILE A 92 -1.59 -10.31 -13.19
CA ILE A 92 -1.10 -11.59 -13.72
C ILE A 92 -0.61 -11.41 -15.17
N ARG A 93 -1.37 -10.70 -16.00
CA ARG A 93 -0.96 -10.39 -17.38
C ARG A 93 0.41 -9.70 -17.44
N VAL A 94 0.63 -8.71 -16.58
CA VAL A 94 1.91 -7.99 -16.50
C VAL A 94 3.03 -8.89 -15.99
N LYS A 95 2.78 -9.77 -15.01
CA LYS A 95 3.75 -10.77 -14.54
C LYS A 95 4.18 -11.73 -15.66
N LEU A 96 3.25 -12.11 -16.55
CA LEU A 96 3.51 -12.90 -17.76
C LEU A 96 4.16 -12.10 -18.90
N LYS A 97 4.35 -10.79 -18.73
CA LYS A 97 4.94 -9.87 -19.73
C LYS A 97 4.19 -9.86 -21.07
N ILE A 98 2.89 -10.08 -21.07
CA ILE A 98 2.05 -10.01 -22.28
C ILE A 98 1.24 -8.71 -22.31
N SER A 99 0.96 -8.21 -23.51
CA SER A 99 0.12 -7.01 -23.70
C SER A 99 -1.37 -7.33 -23.64
N GLN A 100 -2.23 -6.33 -23.46
CA GLN A 100 -3.69 -6.51 -23.56
C GLN A 100 -4.09 -7.10 -24.92
N SER A 101 -3.44 -6.66 -26.01
CA SER A 101 -3.68 -7.20 -27.35
C SER A 101 -3.28 -8.66 -27.48
N GLU A 102 -2.24 -9.09 -26.77
CA GLU A 102 -1.81 -10.49 -26.79
C GLU A 102 -2.77 -11.38 -25.98
N LEU A 103 -3.21 -10.93 -24.80
CA LEU A 103 -4.26 -11.61 -24.05
C LEU A 103 -5.57 -11.69 -24.86
N ALA A 104 -5.91 -10.62 -25.57
CA ALA A 104 -7.08 -10.58 -26.44
C ALA A 104 -7.02 -11.66 -27.54
N LYS A 105 -5.85 -11.85 -28.18
CA LYS A 105 -5.66 -12.93 -29.17
C LYS A 105 -5.86 -14.31 -28.55
N ARG A 106 -5.28 -14.56 -27.36
CA ARG A 106 -5.44 -15.85 -26.64
C ARG A 106 -6.92 -16.16 -26.37
N LEU A 107 -7.71 -15.13 -26.08
CA LEU A 107 -9.13 -15.25 -25.73
C LEU A 107 -10.08 -15.16 -26.93
N ASN A 108 -9.58 -14.94 -28.15
CA ASN A 108 -10.37 -14.57 -29.32
C ASN A 108 -11.31 -13.38 -29.04
N LYS A 109 -10.73 -12.31 -28.48
CA LYS A 109 -11.37 -11.09 -28.02
C LYS A 109 -10.68 -9.87 -28.60
N THR A 110 -11.30 -8.70 -28.42
CA THR A 110 -10.68 -7.42 -28.77
C THR A 110 -9.86 -6.86 -27.61
N SER A 111 -8.80 -6.10 -27.91
CA SER A 111 -8.01 -5.41 -26.88
C SER A 111 -8.87 -4.43 -26.06
N ALA A 112 -9.90 -3.83 -26.69
CA ALA A 112 -10.88 -2.98 -26.03
C ALA A 112 -11.73 -3.74 -24.99
N GLU A 113 -12.13 -4.99 -25.26
CA GLU A 113 -12.81 -5.83 -24.26
C GLU A 113 -11.91 -6.09 -23.05
N ILE A 114 -10.62 -6.41 -23.27
CA ILE A 114 -9.65 -6.63 -22.18
C ILE A 114 -9.48 -5.36 -21.35
N SER A 115 -9.34 -4.20 -22.00
CA SER A 115 -9.22 -2.92 -21.30
C SER A 115 -10.43 -2.63 -20.41
N ARG A 116 -11.65 -2.95 -20.86
CA ARG A 116 -12.88 -2.71 -20.09
C ARG A 116 -13.01 -3.66 -18.91
N TRP A 117 -12.47 -4.87 -19.02
CA TRP A 117 -12.41 -5.83 -17.91
C TRP A 117 -11.38 -5.39 -16.87
N GLU A 118 -10.16 -5.06 -17.29
CA GLU A 118 -9.10 -4.61 -16.37
C GLU A 118 -9.41 -3.28 -15.69
N SER A 119 -10.29 -2.45 -16.27
CA SER A 119 -10.72 -1.18 -15.68
C SER A 119 -12.01 -1.29 -14.86
N GLY A 120 -12.63 -2.47 -14.79
CA GLY A 120 -13.93 -2.68 -14.15
C GLY A 120 -15.14 -2.04 -14.84
N ALA A 121 -14.95 -1.44 -16.01
CA ALA A 121 -16.02 -0.82 -16.78
C ALA A 121 -17.06 -1.85 -17.25
N VAL A 122 -16.65 -3.12 -17.42
CA VAL A 122 -17.56 -4.25 -17.65
C VAL A 122 -17.11 -5.48 -16.89
N THR A 123 -18.05 -6.12 -16.21
CA THR A 123 -17.86 -7.44 -15.64
C THR A 123 -17.85 -8.51 -16.75
N PRO A 124 -16.81 -9.36 -16.86
CA PRO A 124 -16.85 -10.49 -17.76
C PRO A 124 -17.96 -11.47 -17.37
N THR A 125 -18.39 -12.33 -18.31
CA THR A 125 -19.31 -13.43 -17.97
C THR A 125 -18.57 -14.53 -17.23
N LEU A 126 -19.27 -15.36 -16.45
CA LEU A 126 -18.67 -16.53 -15.77
C LEU A 126 -17.91 -17.46 -16.75
N LYS A 127 -18.39 -17.59 -17.99
CA LYS A 127 -17.67 -18.30 -19.05
C LYS A 127 -16.31 -17.67 -19.34
N ASN A 128 -16.25 -16.34 -19.41
CA ASN A 128 -15.00 -15.62 -19.63
C ASN A 128 -14.06 -15.72 -18.43
N TYR A 129 -14.56 -15.85 -17.20
CA TYR A 129 -13.69 -16.01 -16.02
C TYR A 129 -12.78 -17.23 -16.18
N ARG A 130 -13.38 -18.36 -16.57
CA ARG A 130 -12.63 -19.58 -16.86
C ARG A 130 -11.67 -19.43 -18.03
N LEU A 131 -12.10 -18.80 -19.12
CA LEU A 131 -11.23 -18.58 -20.28
C LEU A 131 -10.03 -17.68 -19.92
N ILE A 132 -10.26 -16.67 -19.08
CA ILE A 132 -9.22 -15.76 -18.59
C ILE A 132 -8.21 -16.52 -17.74
N SER A 133 -8.65 -17.37 -16.80
CA SER A 133 -7.73 -18.17 -15.98
C SER A 133 -6.90 -19.14 -16.83
N GLU A 134 -7.53 -19.78 -17.83
CA GLU A 134 -6.84 -20.66 -18.78
C GLU A 134 -5.81 -19.88 -19.63
N ALA A 135 -6.17 -18.70 -20.17
CA ALA A 135 -5.29 -17.89 -21.00
C ALA A 135 -4.12 -17.24 -20.23
N LEU A 136 -4.31 -17.00 -18.93
CA LEU A 136 -3.32 -16.48 -17.98
C LEU A 136 -2.60 -17.58 -17.21
N GLU A 137 -2.87 -18.85 -17.53
CA GLU A 137 -2.15 -20.00 -16.94
C GLU A 137 -2.19 -19.98 -15.40
N CYS A 138 -3.31 -19.54 -14.82
CA CYS A 138 -3.53 -19.45 -13.38
C CYS A 138 -4.79 -20.19 -12.92
N SER A 139 -4.95 -20.40 -11.61
CA SER A 139 -6.20 -20.90 -11.06
C SER A 139 -7.26 -19.79 -11.04
N LEU A 140 -8.54 -20.19 -11.01
CA LEU A 140 -9.62 -19.23 -10.84
C LEU A 140 -9.54 -18.50 -9.48
N GLU A 141 -9.08 -19.20 -8.44
CA GLU A 141 -8.82 -18.63 -7.11
C GLU A 141 -7.84 -17.45 -7.18
N SER A 142 -6.75 -17.57 -7.95
CA SER A 142 -5.78 -16.48 -8.12
C SER A 142 -6.33 -15.24 -8.82
N LEU A 143 -7.53 -15.32 -9.41
CA LEU A 143 -8.24 -14.15 -9.91
C LEU A 143 -9.16 -13.54 -8.84
N LEU A 144 -9.53 -14.28 -7.79
CA LEU A 144 -10.48 -13.88 -6.76
C LEU A 144 -9.81 -13.51 -5.41
N ASP A 145 -8.57 -13.93 -5.17
CA ASP A 145 -7.76 -13.57 -4.00
C ASP A 145 -7.07 -12.20 -4.15
#